data_AF-A0A1G7MI96-F1
#
_entry.id   AF-A0A1G7MI96-F1
#
_cell.length_a   1.000
_cell.length_b   1.000
_cell.length_c   1.000
_cell.angle_alpha   90.00
_cell.angle_beta   90.00
_cell.angle_gamma   90.00
#
_symmetry.space_group_name_H-M   'P 1'
#
loop_
_entity.id
_entity.type
_entity.pdbx_description
1 polymer ?
#
loop_
_entity_poly.entity_id
_entity_poly.type
_entity_poly.pdbx_seq_one_letter_code
_entity_poly.pdbx_strand_id
1 'polypeptide(L)'
;MTRQAPAARPTRRATLGLLAAGMALPARLPAAAPATAPAGGARPGAYMLGADISWVPEDEAAGARYFDGPASRDPIAILRDAGFNYIRLRIFVDPARGYSAAAPDRAWGGLRQTVTLGARVKAAGMGLALSFHYSDSWADPEHQRPPAAWAQFGPAALARAVEAHTRDTLRAMRAGGAPVDMVVIGNEITFGMLWPQGRVRLAATTGNPVTDANHRDVGAIGGFDGLAQFLRAGIAGARAAEPGAFIQLHNHLGRRWPVVREWTDALVARGVDFDVIGFSCYQQLAQGDWQRTFDAFLDRYPDKGLLVAEYSSRKRYLNDLVHALPGNRGWGTFIWEPIRHQEAVFDRNGRNAGGGPKPDLLAQGLNGAEAPGGLIATAPPAPVPPHPMMGVGGDYHANALLDTYRRIAHDYGLR
;
A
#
# COMPACT_ATOMS: atom_id res chain seq x y z
N MET A 1 -49.71 54.05 63.05
CA MET A 1 -50.00 52.72 62.50
C MET A 1 -51.33 52.78 61.76
N THR A 2 -51.28 53.09 60.46
CA THR A 2 -52.37 52.91 59.49
C THR A 2 -51.79 53.14 58.09
N ARG A 3 -52.31 52.35 57.14
CA ARG A 3 -51.89 52.18 55.74
C ARG A 3 -52.10 53.42 54.88
N GLN A 4 -51.31 53.57 53.82
CA GLN A 4 -51.81 53.97 52.50
C GLN A 4 -50.86 53.50 51.39
N ALA A 5 -51.47 53.03 50.28
CA ALA A 5 -50.86 52.37 49.13
C ALA A 5 -50.16 53.34 48.16
N PRO A 6 -49.45 52.82 47.14
CA PRO A 6 -49.82 53.29 45.80
C PRO A 6 -49.85 52.24 44.67
N ALA A 7 -50.79 52.55 43.78
CA ALA A 7 -50.97 52.38 42.34
C ALA A 7 -49.93 51.64 41.45
N ALA A 8 -50.46 51.12 40.34
CA ALA A 8 -49.86 50.14 39.45
C ALA A 8 -49.38 50.68 38.08
N ARG A 9 -48.40 49.94 37.52
CA ARG A 9 -47.97 49.74 36.10
C ARG A 9 -47.17 50.87 35.40
N PRO A 10 -46.29 50.57 34.41
CA PRO A 10 -46.28 49.37 33.53
C PRO A 10 -44.93 48.64 33.35
N THR A 11 -45.03 47.40 32.88
CA THR A 11 -43.93 46.48 32.53
C THR A 11 -43.37 46.78 31.13
N ARG A 12 -42.05 46.95 31.02
CA ARG A 12 -41.32 47.04 29.75
C ARG A 12 -41.19 45.64 29.12
N ARG A 13 -41.74 45.46 27.92
CA ARG A 13 -41.44 44.31 27.04
C ARG A 13 -40.07 44.54 26.40
N ALA A 14 -39.10 43.68 26.70
CA ALA A 14 -37.86 43.57 25.94
C ALA A 14 -38.10 42.67 24.72
N THR A 15 -37.93 43.21 23.53
CA THR A 15 -37.89 42.48 22.26
C THR A 15 -36.56 41.73 22.15
N LEU A 16 -36.59 40.39 22.22
CA LEU A 16 -35.50 39.54 21.77
C LEU A 16 -35.49 39.50 20.23
N GLY A 17 -34.46 40.06 19.61
CA GLY A 17 -34.18 39.84 18.19
C GLY A 17 -33.53 38.47 18.01
N LEU A 18 -34.19 37.55 17.28
CA LEU A 18 -33.59 36.31 16.80
C LEU A 18 -32.55 36.67 15.72
N LEU A 19 -31.26 36.52 16.01
CA LEU A 19 -30.25 36.34 14.96
C LEU A 19 -30.38 34.93 14.40
N ALA A 20 -30.92 34.81 13.19
CA ALA A 20 -30.85 33.58 12.42
C ALA A 20 -29.41 33.38 11.92
N ALA A 21 -28.66 32.52 12.62
CA ALA A 21 -27.41 31.98 12.10
C ALA A 21 -27.76 31.01 10.95
N GLY A 22 -27.54 31.44 9.71
CA GLY A 22 -27.66 30.59 8.53
C GLY A 22 -26.66 29.45 8.61
N MET A 23 -27.12 28.23 8.86
CA MET A 23 -26.32 27.02 8.65
C MET A 23 -26.10 26.85 7.15
N ALA A 24 -24.88 27.13 6.70
CA ALA A 24 -24.44 26.74 5.37
C ALA A 24 -24.39 25.20 5.32
N LEU A 25 -25.28 24.59 4.53
CA LEU A 25 -25.16 23.17 4.21
C LEU A 25 -23.83 22.92 3.51
N PRO A 26 -23.06 21.88 3.88
CA PRO A 26 -21.86 21.52 3.14
C PRO A 26 -22.27 21.18 1.70
N ALA A 27 -21.64 21.84 0.74
CA ALA A 27 -21.81 21.53 -0.67
C ALA A 27 -21.43 20.05 -0.89
N ARG A 28 -22.41 19.23 -1.28
CA ARG A 28 -22.15 17.87 -1.75
C ARG A 28 -21.28 17.96 -2.99
N LEU A 29 -20.00 17.61 -2.86
CA LEU A 29 -19.14 17.34 -4.00
C LEU A 29 -19.84 16.27 -4.86
N PRO A 30 -19.93 16.45 -6.19
CA PRO A 30 -20.51 15.44 -7.05
C PRO A 30 -19.73 14.14 -6.88
N ALA A 31 -20.46 13.04 -6.67
CA ALA A 31 -19.84 11.71 -6.66
C ALA A 31 -19.14 11.51 -8.02
N ALA A 32 -17.84 11.27 -7.99
CA ALA A 32 -17.09 10.92 -9.19
C ALA A 32 -17.75 9.70 -9.85
N ALA A 33 -17.96 9.77 -11.17
CA ALA A 33 -18.40 8.62 -11.94
C ALA A 33 -17.44 7.43 -11.68
N PRO A 34 -17.94 6.18 -11.65
CA PRO A 34 -17.07 5.03 -11.47
C PRO A 34 -16.00 5.04 -12.57
N ALA A 35 -14.73 5.07 -12.19
CA ALA A 35 -13.62 4.92 -13.12
C ALA A 35 -13.61 3.47 -13.60
N THR A 36 -14.24 3.21 -14.74
CA THR A 36 -13.93 2.01 -15.52
C THR A 36 -12.53 2.18 -16.08
N ALA A 37 -11.66 1.19 -15.87
CA ALA A 37 -10.34 1.18 -16.51
C ALA A 37 -10.51 1.44 -18.03
N PRO A 38 -9.65 2.29 -18.64
CA PRO A 38 -9.73 2.56 -20.07
C PRO A 38 -9.70 1.25 -20.86
N ALA A 39 -10.48 1.19 -21.94
CA ALA A 39 -10.42 0.06 -22.87
C ALA A 39 -8.95 -0.18 -23.30
N GLY A 40 -8.47 -1.42 -23.20
CA GLY A 40 -7.11 -1.80 -23.63
C GLY A 40 -6.00 -1.64 -22.58
N GLY A 41 -6.32 -1.61 -21.28
CA GLY A 41 -5.32 -1.68 -20.20
C GLY A 41 -4.46 -0.44 -19.98
N ALA A 42 -4.72 0.64 -20.72
CA ALA A 42 -4.02 1.90 -20.57
C ALA A 42 -4.23 2.49 -19.16
N ARG A 43 -3.22 3.20 -18.66
CA ARG A 43 -3.33 3.89 -17.38
C ARG A 43 -4.44 4.95 -17.41
N PRO A 44 -5.17 5.13 -16.31
CA PRO A 44 -6.36 5.99 -16.26
C PRO A 44 -6.05 7.50 -16.27
N GLY A 45 -4.78 7.90 -16.24
CA GLY A 45 -4.37 9.30 -16.20
C GLY A 45 -2.87 9.49 -16.32
N ALA A 46 -2.33 10.46 -15.59
CA ALA A 46 -0.88 10.67 -15.51
C ALA A 46 -0.18 9.42 -14.95
N TYR A 47 1.11 9.28 -15.27
CA TYR A 47 1.94 8.23 -14.69
C TYR A 47 1.97 8.35 -13.16
N MET A 48 1.75 7.24 -12.45
CA MET A 48 1.76 7.22 -10.99
C MET A 48 3.22 7.13 -10.52
N LEU A 49 3.80 8.26 -10.11
CA LEU A 49 5.09 8.31 -9.43
C LEU A 49 4.81 8.24 -7.93
N GLY A 50 4.90 7.03 -7.38
CA GLY A 50 4.41 6.72 -6.05
C GLY A 50 5.47 6.33 -5.03
N ALA A 51 5.10 6.42 -3.76
CA ALA A 51 5.90 5.93 -2.63
C ALA A 51 5.01 5.20 -1.61
N ASP A 52 5.50 4.10 -1.02
CA ASP A 52 4.97 3.58 0.24
C ASP A 52 5.64 4.31 1.40
N ILE A 53 4.86 4.84 2.34
CA ILE A 53 5.37 5.61 3.48
C ILE A 53 4.72 5.20 4.80
N SER A 54 4.27 3.95 4.90
CA SER A 54 3.45 3.56 6.03
C SER A 54 4.21 3.52 7.37
N TRP A 55 5.55 3.64 7.36
CA TRP A 55 6.36 3.85 8.57
C TRP A 55 6.41 5.30 9.08
N VAL A 56 5.96 6.30 8.31
CA VAL A 56 6.01 7.71 8.74
C VAL A 56 5.41 7.94 10.13
N PRO A 57 4.23 7.39 10.50
CA PRO A 57 3.66 7.61 11.82
C PRO A 57 4.53 7.05 12.95
N GLU A 58 5.21 5.92 12.71
CA GLU A 58 6.13 5.32 13.69
C GLU A 58 7.35 6.20 13.90
N ASP A 59 7.93 6.70 12.82
CA ASP A 59 9.13 7.53 12.85
C ASP A 59 8.84 8.89 13.48
N GLU A 60 7.73 9.53 13.12
CA GLU A 60 7.28 10.79 13.74
C GLU A 60 7.03 10.61 15.25
N ALA A 61 6.43 9.50 15.67
CA ALA A 61 6.24 9.20 17.09
C ALA A 61 7.55 8.96 17.84
N ALA A 62 8.61 8.57 17.14
CA ALA A 62 9.96 8.47 17.67
C ALA A 62 10.76 9.79 17.59
N GLY A 63 10.15 10.88 17.10
CA GLY A 63 10.77 12.20 17.00
C GLY A 63 11.50 12.45 15.68
N ALA A 64 11.10 11.80 14.59
CA ALA A 64 11.62 12.10 13.27
C ALA A 64 11.19 13.49 12.80
N ARG A 65 12.11 14.23 12.19
CA ARG A 65 11.87 15.52 11.54
C ARG A 65 12.49 15.48 10.14
N TYR A 66 11.82 16.08 9.17
CA TYR A 66 12.19 15.97 7.76
C TYR A 66 12.53 17.32 7.16
N PHE A 67 13.59 17.38 6.37
CA PHE A 67 14.17 18.61 5.86
C PHE A 67 14.42 18.50 4.37
N ASP A 68 14.03 19.55 3.66
CA ASP A 68 14.37 19.82 2.26
C ASP A 68 14.67 21.32 2.18
N GLY A 69 15.86 21.68 2.68
CA GLY A 69 16.22 23.05 3.06
C GLY A 69 16.37 23.24 4.58
N PRO A 70 16.40 24.50 5.06
CA PRO A 70 16.75 24.79 6.46
C PRO A 70 15.62 24.55 7.47
N ALA A 71 14.37 24.49 7.02
CA ALA A 71 13.20 24.32 7.88
C ALA A 71 12.63 22.90 7.81
N SER A 72 12.16 22.39 8.96
CA SER A 72 11.45 21.12 9.01
C SER A 72 10.11 21.25 8.28
N ARG A 73 9.71 20.20 7.55
CA ARG A 73 8.48 20.13 6.76
C ARG A 73 7.79 18.78 6.96
N ASP A 74 6.52 18.71 6.56
CA ASP A 74 5.82 17.42 6.44
C ASP A 74 6.49 16.58 5.33
N PRO A 75 6.90 15.33 5.59
CA PRO A 75 7.51 14.46 4.58
C PRO A 75 6.61 14.25 3.36
N ILE A 76 5.28 14.27 3.52
CA ILE A 76 4.31 14.15 2.43
C ILE A 76 4.40 15.35 1.50
N ALA A 77 4.59 16.56 2.04
CA ALA A 77 4.77 17.78 1.25
C ALA A 77 6.13 17.78 0.52
N ILE A 78 7.18 17.27 1.16
CA ILE A 78 8.49 17.11 0.51
C ILE A 78 8.39 16.14 -0.68
N LEU A 79 7.72 14.99 -0.50
CA LEU A 79 7.53 14.03 -1.58
C LEU A 79 6.67 14.61 -2.71
N ARG A 80 5.56 15.29 -2.39
CA ARG A 80 4.75 15.99 -3.40
C ARG A 80 5.60 16.96 -4.22
N ASP A 81 6.40 17.81 -3.56
CA ASP A 81 7.24 18.80 -4.24
C ASP A 81 8.42 18.18 -5.00
N ALA A 82 8.75 16.92 -4.70
CA ALA A 82 9.66 16.11 -5.51
C ALA A 82 8.98 15.45 -6.73
N GLY A 83 7.69 15.67 -6.91
CA GLY A 83 6.88 15.20 -8.04
C GLY A 83 6.17 13.87 -7.81
N PHE A 84 6.19 13.33 -6.59
CA PHE A 84 5.34 12.19 -6.25
C PHE A 84 3.87 12.61 -6.28
N ASN A 85 3.03 11.81 -6.94
CA ASN A 85 1.60 12.10 -7.10
C ASN A 85 0.68 11.01 -6.54
N TYR A 86 1.26 9.96 -5.97
CA TYR A 86 0.53 8.84 -5.37
C TYR A 86 1.25 8.34 -4.11
N ILE A 87 0.49 7.92 -3.11
CA ILE A 87 1.02 7.25 -1.92
C ILE A 87 0.36 5.90 -1.75
N ARG A 88 1.16 4.89 -1.44
CA ARG A 88 0.70 3.56 -1.04
C ARG A 88 0.79 3.43 0.48
N LEU A 89 -0.25 2.89 1.10
CA LEU A 89 -0.26 2.56 2.53
C LEU A 89 -0.64 1.10 2.72
N ARG A 90 0.07 0.38 3.59
CA ARG A 90 -0.37 -0.94 4.07
C ARG A 90 -1.43 -0.82 5.15
N ILE A 91 -2.29 -1.83 5.26
CA ILE A 91 -3.23 -1.99 6.38
C ILE A 91 -3.30 -3.43 6.86
N PHE A 92 -3.20 -3.58 8.18
CA PHE A 92 -3.34 -4.83 8.93
C PHE A 92 -4.75 -4.94 9.54
N VAL A 93 -5.18 -6.17 9.85
CA VAL A 93 -6.49 -6.44 10.46
C VAL A 93 -6.48 -6.03 11.93
N ASP A 94 -5.62 -6.64 12.74
CA ASP A 94 -5.38 -6.25 14.14
C ASP A 94 -3.87 -6.22 14.45
N PRO A 95 -3.17 -5.12 14.14
CA PRO A 95 -1.73 -5.04 14.37
C PRO A 95 -1.34 -5.09 15.84
N ALA A 96 -2.25 -4.79 16.79
CA ALA A 96 -1.96 -4.93 18.22
C ALA A 96 -1.72 -6.39 18.61
N ARG A 97 -2.22 -7.35 17.81
CA ARG A 97 -1.98 -8.80 17.96
C ARG A 97 -0.86 -9.35 17.07
N GLY A 98 -0.20 -8.50 16.28
CA GLY A 98 0.84 -8.91 15.34
C GLY A 98 1.96 -7.88 15.27
N TYR A 99 1.98 -7.08 14.19
CA TYR A 99 3.08 -6.15 13.89
C TYR A 99 3.42 -5.20 15.06
N SER A 100 2.39 -4.70 15.75
CA SER A 100 2.51 -3.78 16.89
C SER A 100 2.33 -4.46 18.25
N ALA A 101 2.59 -5.77 18.38
CA ALA A 101 2.45 -6.46 19.67
C ALA A 101 3.33 -5.86 20.80
N ALA A 102 4.45 -5.21 20.44
CA ALA A 102 5.31 -4.51 21.40
C ALA A 102 4.79 -3.11 21.82
N ALA A 103 3.82 -2.55 21.09
CA ALA A 103 3.15 -1.28 21.38
C ALA A 103 1.68 -1.32 20.91
N PRO A 104 0.84 -2.15 21.57
CA PRO A 104 -0.51 -2.45 21.10
C PRO A 104 -1.45 -1.23 21.13
N ASP A 105 -1.18 -0.25 22.00
CA ASP A 105 -1.90 1.02 22.09
C ASP A 105 -1.69 1.91 20.85
N ARG A 106 -0.53 1.77 20.20
CA ARG A 106 -0.19 2.51 18.98
C ARG A 106 -0.86 1.93 17.75
N ALA A 107 -0.89 0.59 17.64
CA ALA A 107 -1.50 -0.17 16.56
C ALA A 107 -1.10 0.36 15.16
N TRP A 108 0.22 0.42 14.91
CA TRP A 108 0.80 0.88 13.66
C TRP A 108 0.35 0.02 12.47
N GLY A 109 0.04 0.66 11.34
CA GLY A 109 -0.59 -0.01 10.20
C GLY A 109 -2.04 -0.42 10.43
N GLY A 110 -2.67 -0.01 11.54
CA GLY A 110 -4.08 -0.21 11.81
C GLY A 110 -4.94 0.96 11.34
N LEU A 111 -6.25 0.73 11.24
CA LEU A 111 -7.22 1.65 10.64
C LEU A 111 -7.08 3.11 11.10
N ARG A 112 -6.96 3.37 12.40
CA ARG A 112 -6.87 4.73 12.94
C ARG A 112 -5.64 5.49 12.41
N GLN A 113 -4.48 4.86 12.40
CA GLN A 113 -3.24 5.49 11.90
C GLN A 113 -3.34 5.70 10.39
N THR A 114 -3.84 4.69 9.66
CA THR A 114 -3.97 4.73 8.21
C THR A 114 -4.96 5.80 7.74
N VAL A 115 -6.08 6.01 8.44
CA VAL A 115 -7.02 7.11 8.16
C VAL A 115 -6.34 8.47 8.33
N THR A 116 -5.64 8.69 9.45
CA THR A 116 -4.94 9.96 9.71
C THR A 116 -3.88 10.25 8.66
N LEU A 117 -3.05 9.26 8.32
CA LEU A 117 -2.01 9.41 7.31
C LEU A 117 -2.61 9.61 5.91
N GLY A 118 -3.63 8.82 5.55
CA GLY A 118 -4.34 8.95 4.29
C GLY A 118 -5.00 10.32 4.11
N ALA A 119 -5.55 10.91 5.17
CA ALA A 119 -6.11 12.26 5.11
C ALA A 119 -5.03 13.32 4.80
N ARG A 120 -3.82 13.17 5.35
CA ARG A 120 -2.66 14.05 4.99
C ARG A 120 -2.29 13.90 3.52
N VAL A 121 -2.28 12.66 3.00
CA VAL A 121 -2.01 12.39 1.57
C VAL A 121 -3.05 13.09 0.68
N LYS A 122 -4.34 12.95 1.00
CA LYS A 122 -5.42 13.60 0.22
C LYS A 122 -5.38 15.11 0.34
N ALA A 123 -5.05 15.66 1.50
CA ALA A 123 -4.86 17.10 1.70
C ALA A 123 -3.68 17.66 0.88
N ALA A 124 -2.66 16.83 0.61
CA ALA A 124 -1.56 17.18 -0.29
C ALA A 124 -1.92 17.07 -1.79
N GLY A 125 -3.13 16.62 -2.13
CA GLY A 125 -3.61 16.49 -3.50
C GLY A 125 -3.15 15.22 -4.23
N MET A 126 -2.59 14.24 -3.51
CA MET A 126 -2.09 12.99 -4.09
C MET A 126 -3.16 11.89 -4.15
N GLY A 127 -2.94 10.92 -5.04
CA GLY A 127 -3.68 9.66 -5.05
C GLY A 127 -3.30 8.76 -3.88
N LEU A 128 -4.22 7.90 -3.45
CA LEU A 128 -4.02 6.96 -2.35
C LEU A 128 -4.30 5.52 -2.78
N ALA A 129 -3.29 4.67 -2.68
CA ALA A 129 -3.39 3.22 -2.82
C ALA A 129 -3.40 2.58 -1.43
N LEU A 130 -4.37 1.70 -1.15
CA LEU A 130 -4.45 0.99 0.11
C LEU A 130 -4.19 -0.51 -0.11
N SER A 131 -3.13 -1.02 0.49
CA SER A 131 -2.70 -2.41 0.39
C SER A 131 -3.18 -3.23 1.58
N PHE A 132 -4.17 -4.09 1.35
CA PHE A 132 -4.69 -4.99 2.37
C PHE A 132 -3.79 -6.21 2.52
N HIS A 133 -3.18 -6.36 3.68
CA HIS A 133 -2.36 -7.54 3.97
C HIS A 133 -3.21 -8.75 4.36
N TYR A 134 -4.45 -8.52 4.83
CA TYR A 134 -5.33 -9.56 5.39
C TYR A 134 -4.61 -10.43 6.44
N SER A 135 -3.80 -9.79 7.26
CA SER A 135 -3.06 -10.39 8.36
C SER A 135 -2.92 -9.36 9.50
N ASP A 136 -2.56 -9.83 10.69
CA ASP A 136 -2.22 -8.97 11.84
C ASP A 136 -0.79 -8.44 11.75
N SER A 137 0.00 -8.94 10.80
CA SER A 137 1.39 -8.54 10.57
C SER A 137 1.72 -8.56 9.08
N TRP A 138 3.01 -8.47 8.76
CA TRP A 138 3.52 -8.59 7.39
C TRP A 138 2.94 -9.81 6.66
N ALA A 139 2.57 -9.56 5.42
CA ALA A 139 2.13 -10.58 4.48
C ALA A 139 3.08 -10.50 3.28
N ASP A 140 3.76 -11.59 2.99
CA ASP A 140 4.83 -11.70 2.01
C ASP A 140 4.80 -13.12 1.39
N PRO A 141 5.66 -13.46 0.44
CA PRO A 141 5.62 -14.75 -0.24
C PRO A 141 5.80 -15.96 0.69
N GLU A 142 6.45 -15.77 1.84
CA GLU A 142 6.76 -16.82 2.83
C GLU A 142 5.78 -16.78 4.03
N HIS A 143 5.05 -15.68 4.21
CA HIS A 143 4.13 -15.46 5.32
C HIS A 143 2.77 -14.92 4.85
N GLN A 144 1.71 -15.71 4.94
CA GLN A 144 0.33 -15.29 4.62
C GLN A 144 -0.66 -15.77 5.69
N ARG A 145 -0.27 -15.64 6.96
CA ARG A 145 -1.06 -16.15 8.10
C ARG A 145 -2.37 -15.35 8.25
N PRO A 146 -3.53 -16.02 8.39
CA PRO A 146 -4.76 -15.35 8.72
C PRO A 146 -4.65 -14.56 10.04
N PRO A 147 -5.42 -13.47 10.20
CA PRO A 147 -5.57 -12.79 11.49
C PRO A 147 -6.01 -13.75 12.59
N ALA A 148 -5.60 -13.49 13.82
CA ALA A 148 -5.94 -14.33 14.97
C ALA A 148 -7.46 -14.49 15.14
N ALA A 149 -8.23 -13.45 14.84
CA ALA A 149 -9.70 -13.48 14.90
C ALA A 149 -10.33 -14.41 13.86
N TRP A 150 -9.61 -14.78 12.79
CA TRP A 150 -10.11 -15.60 11.69
C TRP A 150 -9.46 -16.99 11.66
N ALA A 151 -8.60 -17.32 12.62
CA ALA A 151 -7.78 -18.54 12.61
C ALA A 151 -8.59 -19.85 12.52
N GLN A 152 -9.83 -19.85 13.02
CA GLN A 152 -10.73 -21.01 13.00
C GLN A 152 -11.80 -20.94 11.90
N PHE A 153 -11.75 -19.94 11.01
CA PHE A 153 -12.76 -19.79 9.96
C PHE A 153 -12.53 -20.80 8.83
N GLY A 154 -13.59 -21.52 8.47
CA GLY A 154 -13.63 -22.25 7.21
C GLY A 154 -13.72 -21.30 6.00
N PRO A 155 -13.50 -21.80 4.76
CA PRO A 155 -13.39 -20.95 3.57
C PRO A 155 -14.54 -19.96 3.38
N ALA A 156 -15.80 -20.37 3.57
CA ALA A 156 -16.95 -19.49 3.41
C ALA A 156 -17.01 -18.37 4.46
N ALA A 157 -16.65 -18.65 5.71
CA ALA A 157 -16.61 -17.64 6.77
C ALA A 157 -15.45 -16.66 6.55
N LEU A 158 -14.31 -17.18 6.09
CA LEU A 158 -13.13 -16.38 5.77
C LEU A 158 -13.39 -15.43 4.60
N ALA A 159 -14.05 -15.89 3.53
CA ALA A 159 -14.47 -15.02 2.41
C ALA A 159 -15.38 -13.88 2.88
N ARG A 160 -16.38 -14.16 3.73
CA ARG A 160 -17.24 -13.10 4.30
C ARG A 160 -16.45 -12.11 5.15
N ALA A 161 -15.45 -12.57 5.90
CA ALA A 161 -14.59 -11.72 6.70
C ALA A 161 -13.71 -10.81 5.83
N VAL A 162 -13.16 -11.34 4.74
CA VAL A 162 -12.39 -10.57 3.74
C VAL A 162 -13.25 -9.47 3.12
N GLU A 163 -14.46 -9.80 2.66
CA GLU A 163 -15.39 -8.83 2.08
C GLU A 163 -15.75 -7.72 3.08
N ALA A 164 -16.14 -8.11 4.30
CA ALA A 164 -16.53 -7.17 5.34
C ALA A 164 -15.38 -6.26 5.76
N HIS A 165 -14.20 -6.82 6.03
CA HIS A 165 -13.02 -6.04 6.40
C HIS A 165 -12.64 -5.03 5.32
N THR A 166 -12.65 -5.44 4.05
CA THR A 166 -12.33 -4.56 2.93
C THR A 166 -13.34 -3.42 2.84
N ARG A 167 -14.64 -3.73 2.81
CA ARG A 167 -15.73 -2.75 2.72
C ARG A 167 -15.72 -1.76 3.88
N ASP A 168 -15.62 -2.26 5.10
CA ASP A 168 -15.78 -1.44 6.30
C ASP A 168 -14.55 -0.55 6.53
N THR A 169 -13.35 -1.05 6.21
CA THR A 169 -12.12 -0.26 6.17
C THR A 169 -12.23 0.89 5.18
N LEU A 170 -12.63 0.62 3.93
CA LEU A 170 -12.73 1.65 2.91
C LEU A 170 -13.80 2.70 3.23
N ARG A 171 -14.93 2.29 3.82
CA ARG A 171 -15.95 3.23 4.33
C ARG A 171 -15.38 4.14 5.42
N ALA A 172 -14.62 3.59 6.36
CA ALA A 172 -13.99 4.36 7.42
C ALA A 172 -12.91 5.31 6.86
N MET A 173 -12.10 4.87 5.89
CA MET A 173 -11.15 5.69 5.15
C MET A 173 -11.83 6.90 4.50
N ARG A 174 -12.89 6.68 3.72
CA ARG A 174 -13.68 7.77 3.12
C ARG A 174 -14.26 8.72 4.17
N ALA A 175 -14.89 8.18 5.21
CA ALA A 175 -15.50 8.99 6.27
C ALA A 175 -14.47 9.86 7.02
N GLY A 176 -13.23 9.39 7.12
CA GLY A 176 -12.12 10.13 7.71
C GLY A 176 -11.39 11.09 6.76
N GLY A 177 -11.92 11.35 5.56
CA GLY A 177 -11.30 12.25 4.58
C GLY A 177 -10.16 11.62 3.78
N ALA A 178 -10.05 10.29 3.78
CA ALA A 178 -9.03 9.53 3.07
C ALA A 178 -9.63 8.56 2.04
N PRO A 179 -10.51 9.00 1.10
CA PRO A 179 -11.02 8.10 0.06
C PRO A 179 -9.85 7.46 -0.71
N VAL A 180 -9.99 6.16 -0.97
CA VAL A 180 -8.95 5.34 -1.61
C VAL A 180 -9.19 5.29 -3.11
N ASP A 181 -8.16 5.59 -3.89
CA ASP A 181 -8.22 5.64 -5.35
C ASP A 181 -7.83 4.29 -5.99
N MET A 182 -7.04 3.48 -5.29
CA MET A 182 -6.66 2.12 -5.71
C MET A 182 -6.61 1.16 -4.51
N VAL A 183 -7.25 0.01 -4.63
CA VAL A 183 -7.31 -1.03 -3.60
C VAL A 183 -6.46 -2.21 -4.04
N VAL A 184 -5.44 -2.55 -3.25
CA VAL A 184 -4.64 -3.76 -3.47
C VAL A 184 -5.23 -4.89 -2.64
N ILE A 185 -5.73 -5.93 -3.31
CA ILE A 185 -6.35 -7.09 -2.66
C ILE A 185 -5.27 -8.13 -2.41
N GLY A 186 -4.65 -8.05 -1.23
CA GLY A 186 -3.54 -8.91 -0.82
C GLY A 186 -2.17 -8.31 -1.14
N ASN A 187 -1.17 -8.59 -0.30
CA ASN A 187 0.21 -8.21 -0.54
C ASN A 187 1.06 -9.42 -0.97
N GLU A 188 1.75 -9.31 -2.11
CA GLU A 188 2.71 -10.31 -2.61
C GLU A 188 2.17 -11.76 -2.60
N ILE A 189 0.94 -11.92 -3.06
CA ILE A 189 0.13 -13.15 -2.98
C ILE A 189 0.47 -14.18 -4.07
N THR A 190 1.74 -14.26 -4.47
CA THR A 190 2.20 -15.18 -5.53
C THR A 190 1.95 -16.64 -5.15
N PHE A 191 2.06 -16.97 -3.87
CA PHE A 191 1.70 -18.27 -3.32
C PHE A 191 0.34 -18.26 -2.61
N GLY A 192 -0.50 -17.28 -2.94
CA GLY A 192 -1.84 -17.09 -2.41
C GLY A 192 -1.87 -16.26 -1.14
N MET A 193 -3.02 -16.28 -0.46
CA MET A 193 -3.27 -15.50 0.77
C MET A 193 -4.04 -16.34 1.78
N LEU A 194 -4.04 -15.94 3.05
CA LEU A 194 -4.83 -16.60 4.12
C LEU A 194 -4.63 -18.12 4.14
N TRP A 195 -3.40 -18.55 4.37
CA TRP A 195 -3.03 -19.95 4.30
C TRP A 195 -3.61 -20.78 5.45
N PRO A 196 -3.95 -22.06 5.21
CA PRO A 196 -3.78 -22.81 3.94
C PRO A 196 -4.94 -22.64 2.92
N GLN A 197 -6.05 -22.02 3.31
CA GLN A 197 -7.30 -22.03 2.53
C GLN A 197 -7.18 -21.29 1.19
N GLY A 198 -6.32 -20.26 1.11
CA GLY A 198 -6.05 -19.57 -0.15
C GLY A 198 -4.62 -19.78 -0.64
N ARG A 199 -3.88 -20.75 -0.08
CA ARG A 199 -2.51 -21.08 -0.51
C ARG A 199 -2.54 -21.76 -1.89
N VAL A 200 -1.61 -21.39 -2.76
CA VAL A 200 -1.43 -22.02 -4.07
C VAL A 200 -0.05 -22.67 -4.19
N ARG A 201 0.01 -23.74 -4.98
CA ARG A 201 1.25 -24.35 -5.44
C ARG A 201 1.46 -23.94 -6.90
N LEU A 202 2.66 -23.49 -7.24
CA LEU A 202 3.05 -23.16 -8.61
C LEU A 202 3.84 -24.32 -9.22
N ALA A 203 3.65 -24.55 -10.51
CA ALA A 203 4.48 -25.46 -11.30
C ALA A 203 5.82 -24.79 -11.67
N ALA A 204 5.79 -23.49 -11.97
CA ALA A 204 6.99 -22.71 -12.26
C ALA A 204 7.81 -22.44 -11.00
N THR A 205 9.14 -22.58 -11.13
CA THR A 205 10.09 -22.21 -10.06
C THR A 205 10.34 -20.71 -10.03
N THR A 206 10.47 -20.18 -8.82
CA THR A 206 10.85 -18.79 -8.57
C THR A 206 12.29 -18.51 -8.99
N GLY A 207 13.13 -19.56 -9.07
CA GLY A 207 14.57 -19.45 -9.24
C GLY A 207 15.31 -19.19 -7.93
N ASN A 208 14.60 -19.19 -6.80
CA ASN A 208 15.18 -19.24 -5.48
C ASN A 208 15.00 -20.65 -4.87
N PRO A 209 16.08 -21.41 -4.65
CA PRO A 209 15.96 -22.76 -4.10
C PRO A 209 15.31 -22.86 -2.72
N VAL A 210 15.46 -21.83 -1.87
CA VAL A 210 14.87 -21.80 -0.51
C VAL A 210 13.37 -21.60 -0.60
N THR A 211 12.91 -20.58 -1.31
CA THR A 211 11.48 -20.34 -1.57
C THR A 211 10.87 -21.53 -2.30
N ASP A 212 11.52 -22.04 -3.34
CA ASP A 212 11.02 -23.20 -4.08
C ASP A 212 10.89 -24.45 -3.18
N ALA A 213 11.77 -24.63 -2.18
CA ALA A 213 11.66 -25.70 -1.20
C ALA A 213 10.51 -25.46 -0.21
N ASN A 214 10.38 -24.25 0.35
CA ASN A 214 9.32 -23.88 1.30
C ASN A 214 7.91 -24.05 0.73
N HIS A 215 7.77 -23.97 -0.60
CA HIS A 215 6.50 -24.06 -1.31
C HIS A 215 6.24 -25.41 -2.00
N ARG A 216 7.21 -26.32 -2.02
CA ARG A 216 7.07 -27.65 -2.63
C ARG A 216 6.14 -28.55 -1.82
N ASP A 217 6.45 -28.71 -0.54
CA ASP A 217 5.85 -29.72 0.34
C ASP A 217 4.87 -29.09 1.33
N VAL A 218 3.92 -28.34 0.78
CA VAL A 218 2.81 -27.77 1.53
C VAL A 218 1.68 -28.80 1.58
N GLY A 219 1.06 -29.00 2.74
CA GLY A 219 0.01 -30.00 2.95
C GLY A 219 -1.28 -29.74 2.15
N ALA A 220 -2.45 -30.05 2.72
CA ALA A 220 -3.72 -29.71 2.07
C ALA A 220 -3.86 -28.19 1.92
N ILE A 221 -4.10 -27.73 0.70
CA ILE A 221 -4.24 -26.32 0.33
C ILE A 221 -5.50 -26.10 -0.49
N GLY A 222 -6.06 -24.89 -0.46
CA GLY A 222 -7.25 -24.57 -1.26
C GLY A 222 -6.98 -24.33 -2.75
N GLY A 223 -5.72 -24.13 -3.14
CA GLY A 223 -5.34 -23.91 -4.53
C GLY A 223 -5.92 -22.62 -5.11
N PHE A 224 -5.88 -22.50 -6.43
CA PHE A 224 -6.34 -21.28 -7.10
C PHE A 224 -7.84 -21.03 -6.94
N ASP A 225 -8.66 -22.04 -6.67
CA ASP A 225 -10.09 -21.86 -6.40
C ASP A 225 -10.30 -21.14 -5.06
N GLY A 226 -9.58 -21.56 -4.01
CA GLY A 226 -9.60 -20.89 -2.71
C GLY A 226 -9.05 -19.45 -2.79
N LEU A 227 -7.94 -19.26 -3.52
CA LEU A 227 -7.40 -17.91 -3.76
C LEU A 227 -8.42 -17.02 -4.49
N ALA A 228 -9.00 -17.49 -5.60
CA ALA A 228 -9.98 -16.72 -6.37
C ALA A 228 -11.26 -16.42 -5.56
N GLN A 229 -11.65 -17.29 -4.63
CA GLN A 229 -12.75 -17.01 -3.71
C GLN A 229 -12.45 -15.78 -2.84
N PHE A 230 -11.27 -15.71 -2.24
CA PHE A 230 -10.89 -14.59 -1.37
C PHE A 230 -10.65 -13.30 -2.15
N LEU A 231 -10.03 -13.38 -3.34
CA LEU A 231 -9.86 -12.23 -4.20
C LEU A 231 -11.20 -11.62 -4.62
N ARG A 232 -12.15 -12.44 -5.08
CA ARG A 232 -13.50 -11.96 -5.43
C ARG A 232 -14.24 -11.36 -4.23
N ALA A 233 -14.06 -11.92 -3.03
CA ALA A 233 -14.64 -11.36 -1.82
C ALA A 233 -14.04 -9.98 -1.48
N GLY A 234 -12.72 -9.82 -1.57
CA GLY A 234 -12.06 -8.53 -1.37
C GLY A 234 -12.52 -7.50 -2.40
N ILE A 235 -12.58 -7.89 -3.68
CA ILE A 235 -13.09 -7.06 -4.77
C ILE A 235 -14.54 -6.64 -4.54
N ALA A 236 -15.42 -7.57 -4.14
CA ALA A 236 -16.81 -7.26 -3.83
C ALA A 236 -16.91 -6.23 -2.69
N GLY A 237 -16.12 -6.39 -1.63
CA GLY A 237 -16.04 -5.43 -0.53
C GLY A 237 -15.56 -4.06 -0.98
N ALA A 238 -14.54 -4.02 -1.85
CA ALA A 238 -14.03 -2.79 -2.44
C ALA A 238 -15.08 -2.08 -3.29
N ARG A 239 -15.71 -2.78 -4.25
CA ARG A 239 -16.74 -2.21 -5.13
C ARG A 239 -17.96 -1.72 -4.33
N ALA A 240 -18.30 -2.35 -3.21
CA ALA A 240 -19.41 -1.93 -2.35
C ALA A 240 -19.15 -0.63 -1.54
N ALA A 241 -17.89 -0.23 -1.36
CA ALA A 241 -17.51 0.97 -0.61
C ALA A 241 -16.94 2.09 -1.51
N GLU A 242 -16.17 1.70 -2.52
CA GLU A 242 -15.40 2.54 -3.43
C GLU A 242 -15.58 2.03 -4.87
N PRO A 243 -16.77 2.19 -5.49
CA PRO A 243 -17.05 1.62 -6.81
C PRO A 243 -16.10 2.14 -7.91
N GLY A 244 -15.57 3.36 -7.74
CA GLY A 244 -14.62 3.97 -8.67
C GLY A 244 -13.14 3.74 -8.35
N ALA A 245 -12.78 3.01 -7.29
CA ALA A 245 -11.38 2.71 -7.01
C ALA A 245 -10.86 1.61 -7.94
N PHE A 246 -9.61 1.72 -8.40
CA PHE A 246 -8.99 0.66 -9.18
C PHE A 246 -8.67 -0.54 -8.30
N ILE A 247 -8.77 -1.74 -8.86
CA ILE A 247 -8.42 -3.00 -8.19
C ILE A 247 -7.06 -3.44 -8.71
N GLN A 248 -6.08 -3.48 -7.79
CA GLN A 248 -4.77 -4.04 -8.04
C GLN A 248 -4.67 -5.43 -7.39
N LEU A 249 -4.06 -6.38 -8.10
CA LEU A 249 -3.50 -7.58 -7.49
C LEU A 249 -1.97 -7.52 -7.49
N HIS A 250 -1.31 -8.12 -6.48
CA HIS A 250 0.12 -7.93 -6.26
C HIS A 250 0.91 -9.24 -6.30
N ASN A 251 1.89 -9.35 -7.21
CA ASN A 251 2.80 -10.49 -7.35
C ASN A 251 4.26 -10.07 -7.10
N HIS A 252 5.00 -10.81 -6.28
CA HIS A 252 6.38 -10.43 -5.90
C HIS A 252 7.45 -10.67 -6.98
N LEU A 253 7.14 -11.40 -8.07
CA LEU A 253 8.15 -11.86 -9.03
C LEU A 253 8.03 -11.16 -10.39
N GLY A 254 8.18 -9.83 -10.41
CA GLY A 254 8.15 -9.03 -11.65
C GLY A 254 9.19 -9.41 -12.71
N ARG A 255 10.17 -10.27 -12.37
CA ARG A 255 11.20 -10.77 -13.29
C ARG A 255 10.99 -12.20 -13.80
N ARG A 256 10.00 -12.94 -13.29
CA ARG A 256 9.83 -14.38 -13.56
C ARG A 256 8.58 -14.64 -14.38
N TRP A 257 8.67 -14.40 -15.69
CA TRP A 257 7.55 -14.61 -16.60
C TRP A 257 6.79 -15.94 -16.43
N PRO A 258 7.43 -17.11 -16.30
CA PRO A 258 6.69 -18.37 -16.12
C PRO A 258 5.74 -18.36 -14.93
N VAL A 259 6.16 -17.77 -13.79
CA VAL A 259 5.33 -17.62 -12.58
C VAL A 259 4.23 -16.59 -12.81
N VAL A 260 4.56 -15.42 -13.37
CA VAL A 260 3.58 -14.36 -13.64
C VAL A 260 2.48 -14.86 -14.57
N ARG A 261 2.84 -15.59 -15.63
CA ARG A 261 1.91 -16.18 -16.58
C ARG A 261 1.00 -17.20 -15.93
N GLU A 262 1.58 -18.21 -15.26
CA GLU A 262 0.81 -19.28 -14.60
C GLU A 262 -0.20 -18.70 -13.61
N TRP A 263 0.26 -17.78 -12.77
CA TRP A 263 -0.57 -17.15 -11.75
C TRP A 263 -1.68 -16.31 -12.37
N THR A 264 -1.36 -15.46 -13.35
CA THR A 264 -2.35 -14.57 -13.98
C THR A 264 -3.38 -15.36 -14.80
N ASP A 265 -2.95 -16.37 -15.55
CA ASP A 265 -3.85 -17.27 -16.29
C ASP A 265 -4.85 -17.95 -15.37
N ALA A 266 -4.37 -18.47 -14.23
CA ALA A 266 -5.21 -19.16 -13.27
C ALA A 266 -6.28 -18.26 -12.64
N LEU A 267 -5.97 -16.97 -12.43
CA LEU A 267 -6.92 -15.99 -11.89
C LEU A 267 -7.93 -15.51 -12.94
N VAL A 268 -7.48 -15.22 -14.16
CA VAL A 268 -8.36 -14.84 -15.28
C VAL A 268 -9.33 -15.97 -15.62
N ALA A 269 -8.86 -17.22 -15.67
CA ALA A 269 -9.71 -18.39 -15.91
C ALA A 269 -10.79 -18.61 -14.83
N ARG A 270 -10.64 -17.98 -13.65
CA ARG A 270 -11.58 -18.05 -12.53
C ARG A 270 -12.47 -16.81 -12.41
N GLY A 271 -12.39 -15.89 -13.38
CA GLY A 271 -13.19 -14.67 -13.39
C GLY A 271 -12.85 -13.72 -12.23
N VAL A 272 -11.58 -13.67 -11.81
CA VAL A 272 -11.11 -12.63 -10.88
C VAL A 272 -10.98 -11.32 -11.67
N ASP A 273 -11.84 -10.36 -11.36
CA ASP A 273 -11.95 -9.09 -12.09
C ASP A 273 -11.10 -7.98 -11.45
N PHE A 274 -9.94 -7.71 -12.04
CA PHE A 274 -8.99 -6.70 -11.59
C PHE A 274 -8.58 -5.76 -12.73
N ASP A 275 -8.16 -4.55 -12.37
CA ASP A 275 -7.81 -3.49 -13.31
C ASP A 275 -6.32 -3.53 -13.69
N VAL A 276 -5.44 -3.84 -12.73
CA VAL A 276 -3.98 -3.80 -12.92
C VAL A 276 -3.26 -4.87 -12.10
N ILE A 277 -2.15 -5.40 -12.61
CA ILE A 277 -1.22 -6.22 -11.81
C ILE A 277 -0.04 -5.35 -11.37
N GLY A 278 0.22 -5.36 -10.07
CA GLY A 278 1.42 -4.81 -9.47
C GLY A 278 2.50 -5.86 -9.33
N PHE A 279 3.75 -5.48 -9.61
CA PHE A 279 4.92 -6.32 -9.45
C PHE A 279 5.91 -5.76 -8.44
N SER A 280 6.46 -6.60 -7.56
CA SER A 280 7.69 -6.27 -6.85
C SER A 280 8.91 -6.46 -7.75
N CYS A 281 9.81 -5.49 -7.72
CA CYS A 281 11.00 -5.38 -8.57
C CYS A 281 12.21 -4.93 -7.73
N TYR A 282 12.67 -5.80 -6.84
CA TYR A 282 13.83 -5.50 -5.99
C TYR A 282 15.18 -5.80 -6.67
N GLN A 283 15.26 -6.86 -7.49
CA GLN A 283 16.52 -7.28 -8.13
C GLN A 283 16.34 -7.94 -9.51
N GLN A 284 17.37 -7.84 -10.37
CA GLN A 284 17.42 -8.54 -11.65
C GLN A 284 18.36 -9.74 -11.59
N LEU A 285 17.93 -10.91 -12.07
CA LEU A 285 18.80 -12.09 -12.30
C LEU A 285 19.72 -11.89 -13.50
N ALA A 286 19.19 -11.27 -14.54
CA ALA A 286 19.96 -10.85 -15.69
C ALA A 286 19.40 -9.51 -16.16
N GLN A 287 20.27 -8.65 -16.68
CA GLN A 287 19.84 -7.37 -17.21
C GLN A 287 18.65 -7.54 -18.17
N GLY A 288 17.63 -6.71 -17.97
CA GLY A 288 16.41 -6.71 -18.80
C GLY A 288 15.38 -7.82 -18.50
N ASP A 289 15.51 -8.59 -17.41
CA ASP A 289 14.50 -9.61 -17.05
C ASP A 289 13.10 -9.05 -16.74
N TRP A 290 13.03 -7.88 -16.09
CA TRP A 290 11.80 -7.11 -15.92
C TRP A 290 11.20 -6.72 -17.26
N GLN A 291 12.01 -6.15 -18.17
CA GLN A 291 11.55 -5.76 -19.50
C GLN A 291 10.96 -6.95 -20.25
N ARG A 292 11.67 -8.08 -20.31
CA ARG A 292 11.17 -9.31 -20.95
C ARG A 292 9.86 -9.80 -20.34
N THR A 293 9.71 -9.68 -19.01
CA THR A 293 8.47 -10.08 -18.33
C THR A 293 7.33 -9.12 -18.63
N PHE A 294 7.59 -7.81 -18.65
CA PHE A 294 6.59 -6.78 -18.94
C PHE A 294 6.11 -6.85 -20.40
N ASP A 295 7.03 -7.01 -21.35
CA ASP A 295 6.71 -7.18 -22.77
C ASP A 295 5.83 -8.43 -22.97
N ALA A 296 6.24 -9.58 -22.42
CA ALA A 296 5.47 -10.82 -22.51
C ALA A 296 4.10 -10.73 -21.82
N PHE A 297 3.99 -9.98 -20.72
CA PHE A 297 2.73 -9.74 -20.04
C PHE A 297 1.77 -8.95 -20.93
N LEU A 298 2.25 -7.85 -21.52
CA LEU A 298 1.44 -6.98 -22.38
C LEU A 298 1.03 -7.65 -23.70
N ASP A 299 1.85 -8.57 -24.21
CA ASP A 299 1.50 -9.38 -25.39
C ASP A 299 0.40 -10.41 -25.08
N ARG A 300 0.43 -11.00 -23.87
CA ARG A 300 -0.54 -12.03 -23.46
C ARG A 300 -1.87 -11.47 -23.00
N TYR A 301 -1.86 -10.32 -22.32
CA TYR A 301 -3.05 -9.70 -21.71
C TYR A 301 -3.29 -8.32 -22.34
N PRO A 302 -3.84 -8.26 -23.56
CA PRO A 302 -3.96 -7.01 -24.33
C PRO A 302 -4.89 -5.98 -23.69
N ASP A 303 -5.77 -6.40 -22.79
CA ASP A 303 -6.73 -5.59 -22.05
C ASP A 303 -6.24 -5.16 -20.66
N LYS A 304 -5.01 -5.54 -20.26
CA LYS A 304 -4.44 -5.26 -18.94
C LYS A 304 -3.22 -4.36 -19.00
N GLY A 305 -3.14 -3.49 -18.00
CA GLY A 305 -1.92 -2.74 -17.67
C GLY A 305 -1.16 -3.41 -16.53
N LEU A 306 0.03 -2.87 -16.27
CA LEU A 306 0.84 -3.24 -15.12
C LEU A 306 1.41 -2.01 -14.41
N LEU A 307 1.81 -2.19 -13.16
CA LEU A 307 2.64 -1.25 -12.40
C LEU A 307 3.73 -1.98 -11.63
N VAL A 308 4.73 -1.24 -11.18
CA VAL A 308 5.66 -1.75 -10.16
C VAL A 308 5.14 -1.32 -8.80
N ALA A 309 4.69 -2.27 -8.00
CA ALA A 309 4.09 -2.01 -6.70
C ALA A 309 5.13 -1.78 -5.62
N GLU A 310 6.32 -2.37 -5.76
CA GLU A 310 7.41 -2.22 -4.81
C GLU A 310 8.78 -2.33 -5.51
N TYR A 311 9.70 -1.43 -5.15
CA TYR A 311 11.12 -1.48 -5.50
C TYR A 311 11.91 -0.60 -4.54
N SER A 312 13.23 -0.67 -4.58
CA SER A 312 14.10 0.18 -3.74
C SER A 312 15.30 0.76 -4.48
N SER A 313 15.80 0.06 -5.51
CA SER A 313 16.96 0.48 -6.29
C SER A 313 16.61 0.73 -7.77
N ARG A 314 17.59 1.19 -8.57
CA ARG A 314 17.44 1.41 -10.02
C ARG A 314 16.27 2.34 -10.39
N LYS A 315 16.07 3.37 -9.55
CA LYS A 315 14.91 4.28 -9.58
C LYS A 315 14.59 4.82 -10.97
N ARG A 316 15.57 5.43 -11.65
CA ARG A 316 15.36 5.98 -13.00
C ARG A 316 15.08 4.89 -14.03
N TYR A 317 15.91 3.85 -14.08
CA TYR A 317 15.76 2.77 -15.05
C TYR A 317 14.38 2.10 -14.98
N LEU A 318 13.90 1.79 -13.78
CA LEU A 318 12.62 1.11 -13.61
C LEU A 318 11.44 2.03 -13.97
N ASN A 319 11.52 3.31 -13.61
CA ASN A 319 10.53 4.29 -14.02
C ASN A 319 10.50 4.47 -15.53
N ASP A 320 11.65 4.57 -16.19
CA ASP A 320 11.72 4.70 -17.65
C ASP A 320 11.14 3.47 -18.34
N LEU A 321 11.47 2.28 -17.83
CA LEU A 321 10.97 1.02 -18.35
C LEU A 321 9.44 0.95 -18.30
N VAL A 322 8.84 1.27 -17.16
CA VAL A 322 7.37 1.22 -17.00
C VAL A 322 6.70 2.37 -17.77
N HIS A 323 7.26 3.58 -17.72
CA HIS A 323 6.71 4.75 -18.40
C HIS A 323 6.66 4.54 -19.92
N ALA A 324 7.68 3.89 -20.50
CA ALA A 324 7.80 3.66 -21.94
C ALA A 324 6.94 2.50 -22.47
N LEU A 325 6.22 1.77 -21.61
CA LEU A 325 5.40 0.63 -22.05
C LEU A 325 4.32 1.06 -23.07
N PRO A 326 4.14 0.30 -24.16
CA PRO A 326 3.30 0.70 -25.29
C PRO A 326 1.82 0.83 -24.90
N GLY A 327 1.15 1.80 -25.51
CA GLY A 327 -0.27 2.08 -25.26
C GLY A 327 -0.53 2.69 -23.87
N ASN A 328 0.48 3.30 -23.23
CA ASN A 328 0.39 3.80 -21.86
C ASN A 328 -0.03 2.71 -20.84
N ARG A 329 0.28 1.44 -21.11
CA ARG A 329 -0.12 0.30 -20.27
C ARG A 329 0.75 0.11 -19.03
N GLY A 330 1.83 0.88 -18.89
CA GLY A 330 2.56 1.05 -17.63
C GLY A 330 1.96 2.17 -16.79
N TRP A 331 1.28 1.80 -15.70
CA TRP A 331 0.52 2.73 -14.86
C TRP A 331 1.41 3.57 -13.95
N GLY A 332 2.51 3.01 -13.45
CA GLY A 332 3.37 3.71 -12.52
C GLY A 332 4.33 2.83 -11.76
N THR A 333 5.07 3.44 -10.83
CA THR A 333 5.90 2.73 -9.87
C THR A 333 5.70 3.26 -8.46
N PHE A 334 5.88 2.41 -7.46
CA PHE A 334 5.82 2.76 -6.04
C PHE A 334 7.12 2.34 -5.34
N ILE A 335 7.96 3.31 -4.96
CA ILE A 335 9.18 3.00 -4.20
C ILE A 335 8.77 2.64 -2.76
N TRP A 336 9.32 1.55 -2.23
CA TRP A 336 8.96 1.06 -0.90
C TRP A 336 9.76 1.77 0.19
N GLU A 337 9.05 2.42 1.11
CA GLU A 337 9.57 3.08 2.31
C GLU A 337 10.84 3.93 2.04
N PRO A 338 10.82 4.84 1.03
CA PRO A 338 12.00 5.55 0.56
C PRO A 338 12.59 6.49 1.61
N ILE A 339 11.91 6.71 2.74
CA ILE A 339 12.38 7.54 3.83
C ILE A 339 13.55 6.90 4.57
N ARG A 340 13.51 5.58 4.77
CA ARG A 340 14.53 4.87 5.57
C ARG A 340 14.72 3.40 5.21
N HIS A 341 14.41 3.02 3.97
CA HIS A 341 14.74 1.70 3.44
C HIS A 341 15.74 1.79 2.30
N GLN A 342 16.80 0.97 2.40
CA GLN A 342 17.88 0.85 1.43
C GLN A 342 18.43 2.18 0.92
N GLU A 343 18.33 2.43 -0.39
CA GLU A 343 18.68 3.69 -1.03
C GLU A 343 17.60 4.75 -0.74
N ALA A 344 17.53 5.15 0.53
CA ALA A 344 16.57 6.13 1.01
C ALA A 344 16.83 7.51 0.40
N VAL A 345 15.77 8.27 0.14
CA VAL A 345 15.83 9.64 -0.38
C VAL A 345 16.17 10.68 0.70
N PHE A 346 16.43 10.21 1.92
CA PHE A 346 16.89 11.02 3.04
C PHE A 346 18.17 10.43 3.64
N ASP A 347 19.00 11.31 4.17
CA ASP A 347 20.12 11.00 5.05
C ASP A 347 19.74 11.32 6.50
N ARG A 348 20.14 10.45 7.43
CA ARG A 348 20.07 10.69 8.87
C ARG A 348 21.49 10.72 9.44
N ASN A 349 21.84 11.82 10.11
CA ASN A 349 23.19 12.05 10.65
C ASN A 349 24.30 11.92 9.59
N GLY A 350 24.08 12.52 8.41
CA GLY A 350 25.03 12.52 7.29
C GLY A 350 25.25 11.17 6.61
N ARG A 351 24.41 10.17 6.88
CA ARG A 351 24.45 8.85 6.26
C ARG A 351 23.09 8.50 5.70
N ASN A 352 23.05 7.72 4.61
CA ASN A 352 21.79 7.29 4.03
C ASN A 352 20.91 6.58 5.06
N ALA A 353 19.69 7.06 5.24
CA ALA A 353 18.80 6.61 6.31
C ALA A 353 18.38 5.14 6.19
N GLY A 354 18.41 4.58 4.97
CA GLY A 354 18.06 3.19 4.69
C GLY A 354 19.23 2.21 4.68
N GLY A 355 20.45 2.69 4.94
CA GLY A 355 21.64 1.84 4.93
C GLY A 355 22.23 1.59 3.54
N GLY A 356 21.69 2.21 2.49
CA GLY A 356 22.20 2.12 1.13
C GLY A 356 21.75 0.88 0.36
N PRO A 357 22.26 0.68 -0.88
CA PRO A 357 21.87 -0.45 -1.72
C PRO A 357 22.23 -1.77 -1.04
N LYS A 358 21.33 -2.75 -1.11
CA LYS A 358 21.68 -4.13 -0.77
C LYS A 358 22.61 -4.72 -1.84
N PRO A 359 23.50 -5.65 -1.48
CA PRO A 359 24.25 -6.44 -2.45
C PRO A 359 23.30 -7.12 -3.44
N ASP A 360 23.79 -7.46 -4.63
CA ASP A 360 23.07 -8.35 -5.55
C ASP A 360 22.81 -9.69 -4.84
N LEU A 361 21.56 -9.90 -4.36
CA LEU A 361 21.22 -10.99 -3.43
C LEU A 361 21.14 -12.34 -4.17
N LEU A 362 21.17 -12.31 -5.50
CA LEU A 362 21.21 -13.50 -6.34
C LEU A 362 22.52 -14.25 -6.25
N ALA A 363 23.64 -13.53 -6.11
CA ALA A 363 24.94 -14.15 -5.86
C ALA A 363 24.99 -14.87 -4.50
N GLN A 364 23.98 -14.66 -3.64
CA GLN A 364 23.89 -15.24 -2.29
C GLN A 364 22.73 -16.26 -2.16
N GLY A 365 22.01 -16.57 -3.24
CA GLY A 365 20.88 -17.50 -3.20
C GLY A 365 19.66 -16.97 -2.44
N LEU A 366 19.55 -15.65 -2.25
CA LEU A 366 18.51 -14.99 -1.46
C LEU A 366 17.54 -14.24 -2.38
N ASN A 367 16.29 -14.63 -2.36
CA ASN A 367 15.19 -13.99 -3.07
C ASN A 367 13.87 -14.45 -2.42
N GLY A 368 13.70 -14.09 -1.16
CA GLY A 368 12.38 -14.07 -0.54
C GLY A 368 12.05 -12.61 -0.31
N ALA A 369 11.54 -11.93 -1.35
CA ALA A 369 11.04 -10.55 -1.36
C ALA A 369 11.34 -9.73 -0.09
N GLU A 370 12.62 -9.44 0.19
CA GLU A 370 13.13 -8.74 1.39
C GLU A 370 12.41 -9.01 2.74
N ALA A 371 11.77 -10.18 2.88
CA ALA A 371 10.97 -10.54 4.02
C ALA A 371 11.92 -10.90 5.17
N PRO A 372 11.67 -10.42 6.40
CA PRO A 372 12.41 -10.87 7.57
C PRO A 372 12.30 -12.39 7.70
N GLY A 373 13.39 -13.13 7.46
CA GLY A 373 13.44 -14.58 7.66
C GLY A 373 13.91 -15.42 6.47
N GLY A 374 14.10 -14.84 5.28
CA GLY A 374 14.59 -15.57 4.09
C GLY A 374 16.09 -15.92 4.06
N LEU A 375 16.81 -15.79 5.17
CA LEU A 375 18.27 -15.98 5.22
C LEU A 375 18.65 -17.45 5.42
N ILE A 376 19.51 -17.99 4.55
CA ILE A 376 20.32 -19.17 4.86
C ILE A 376 21.34 -18.71 5.91
N ALA A 377 21.15 -19.10 7.16
CA ALA A 377 22.10 -18.83 8.21
C ALA A 377 23.25 -19.86 8.12
N THR A 378 24.41 -19.47 7.57
CA THR A 378 25.66 -20.27 7.70
C THR A 378 26.35 -20.09 9.06
N ALA A 379 25.82 -19.19 9.89
CA ALA A 379 26.17 -19.01 11.29
C ALA A 379 24.88 -18.97 12.12
N PRO A 380 24.87 -19.40 13.39
CA PRO A 380 23.71 -19.18 14.25
C PRO A 380 23.33 -17.70 14.20
N PRO A 381 22.04 -17.37 14.03
CA PRO A 381 21.62 -15.99 13.96
C PRO A 381 22.14 -15.27 15.21
N ALA A 382 22.78 -14.11 15.02
CA ALA A 382 22.96 -13.19 16.13
C ALA A 382 21.58 -13.03 16.81
N PRO A 383 21.50 -13.00 18.15
CA PRO A 383 20.24 -12.89 18.84
C PRO A 383 19.44 -11.75 18.21
N VAL A 384 18.29 -12.10 17.64
CA VAL A 384 17.35 -11.14 17.08
C VAL A 384 17.10 -10.15 18.22
N PRO A 385 17.41 -8.85 18.05
CA PRO A 385 17.03 -7.86 19.05
C PRO A 385 15.54 -8.07 19.32
N PRO A 386 15.09 -8.07 20.58
CA PRO A 386 13.70 -8.29 20.89
C PRO A 386 12.89 -7.19 20.18
N HIS A 387 12.18 -7.59 19.13
CA HIS A 387 11.37 -6.77 18.21
C HIS A 387 12.17 -5.90 17.22
N PRO A 388 11.78 -5.87 15.92
CA PRO A 388 12.33 -4.88 14.99
C PRO A 388 11.96 -3.49 15.52
N MET A 389 12.95 -2.59 15.48
CA MET A 389 12.89 -1.29 16.15
C MET A 389 11.57 -0.56 15.87
N MET A 390 10.88 -0.22 16.95
CA MET A 390 9.91 0.88 16.95
C MET A 390 10.55 2.10 16.27
N GLY A 391 9.74 2.90 15.56
CA GLY A 391 10.16 3.91 14.60
C GLY A 391 11.43 4.70 14.93
N VAL A 392 12.09 5.22 13.90
CA VAL A 392 13.42 5.80 14.08
C VAL A 392 13.37 7.32 14.00
N GLY A 393 13.59 7.97 15.14
CA GLY A 393 13.62 9.43 15.24
C GLY A 393 14.87 10.08 14.64
N GLY A 394 15.00 11.40 14.85
CA GLY A 394 16.14 12.20 14.40
C GLY A 394 15.85 13.03 13.15
N ASP A 395 16.87 13.73 12.66
CA ASP A 395 16.74 14.64 11.54
C ASP A 395 17.07 13.94 10.22
N TYR A 396 16.10 13.92 9.31
CA TYR A 396 16.15 13.34 7.99
C TYR A 396 16.28 14.45 6.95
N HIS A 397 17.42 14.53 6.27
CA HIS A 397 17.69 15.54 5.25
C HIS A 397 17.61 14.94 3.86
N ALA A 398 16.80 15.53 2.97
CA ALA A 398 16.69 15.09 1.59
C ALA A 398 18.06 15.05 0.92
N ASN A 399 18.32 14.01 0.14
CA ASN A 399 19.60 13.80 -0.55
C ASN A 399 19.41 13.75 -2.08
N ALA A 400 20.50 13.51 -2.81
CA ALA A 400 20.51 13.47 -4.29
C ALA A 400 19.60 12.40 -4.91
N LEU A 401 19.16 11.40 -4.15
CA LEU A 401 18.18 10.42 -4.62
C LEU A 401 16.78 11.04 -4.73
N LEU A 402 16.43 12.03 -3.90
CA LEU A 402 15.20 12.80 -4.08
C LEU A 402 15.24 13.64 -5.36
N ASP A 403 16.39 14.22 -5.69
CA ASP A 403 16.57 14.96 -6.96
C ASP A 403 16.39 14.09 -8.19
N THR A 404 16.64 12.79 -8.07
CA THR A 404 16.36 11.83 -9.15
C THR A 404 14.87 11.77 -9.44
N TYR A 405 14.01 11.81 -8.42
CA TYR A 405 12.56 11.86 -8.60
C TYR A 405 12.08 13.19 -9.17
N ARG A 406 12.67 14.32 -8.74
CA ARG A 406 12.39 15.64 -9.35
C ARG A 406 12.62 15.63 -10.86
N ARG A 407 13.74 15.06 -11.31
CA ARG A 407 14.06 14.91 -12.73
C ARG A 407 13.11 13.96 -13.45
N ILE A 408 12.77 12.82 -12.85
CA ILE A 408 11.79 11.87 -13.39
C ILE A 408 10.43 12.56 -13.59
N ALA A 409 9.95 13.27 -12.57
CA ALA A 409 8.68 13.98 -12.61
C ALA A 409 8.66 15.04 -13.71
N HIS A 410 9.71 15.86 -13.80
CA HIS A 410 9.88 16.83 -14.88
C HIS A 410 9.83 16.17 -16.26
N ASP A 411 10.62 15.12 -16.48
CA ASP A 411 10.73 14.44 -17.78
C ASP A 411 9.41 13.75 -18.19
N TYR A 412 8.60 13.34 -17.22
CA TYR A 412 7.29 12.71 -17.47
C TYR A 412 6.14 13.72 -17.50
N GLY A 413 6.42 15.02 -17.37
CA GLY A 413 5.41 16.08 -17.37
C GLY A 413 4.47 16.03 -16.16
N LEU A 414 4.95 15.52 -15.02
CA LEU A 414 4.22 15.55 -13.76
C LEU A 414 4.36 16.95 -13.12
N ARG A 415 3.32 17.37 -12.39
CA ARG A 415 3.24 18.71 -11.76
C ARG A 415 3.80 18.72 -10.36
#